data_AF-A0A960ER46-F1
#
_entry.id   AF-A0A960ER46-F1
#
_cell.length_a   1.000
_cell.length_b   1.000
_cell.length_c   1.000
_cell.angle_alpha   90.00
_cell.angle_beta   90.00
_cell.angle_gamma   90.00
#
_symmetry.space_group_name_H-M   'P 1'
#
loop_
_entity.id
_entity.type
_entity.pdbx_description
1 polymer ?
#
loop_
_entity_poly.entity_id
_entity_poly.type
_entity_poly.pdbx_seq_one_letter_code
_entity_poly.pdbx_strand_id
1 'polypeptide(L)'
;MKAAYMLVVESDDSERPQWEVLAYALDRAPFEQKVHRVDVTTLDGRYFRGDAALVRSVEGAHVFRGAGELIGFDTAELGDP
;
A
#
# COMPACT_ATOMS: atom_id res chain seq x y z
N MET A 1 -2.61 9.74 -11.31
CA MET A 1 -1.84 9.68 -10.05
C MET A 1 -0.56 10.48 -10.26
N LYS A 2 -0.15 11.29 -9.29
CA LYS A 2 1.05 12.13 -9.34
C LYS A 2 2.29 11.41 -8.79
N ALA A 3 2.10 10.68 -7.69
CA ALA A 3 3.13 9.85 -7.06
C ALA A 3 2.44 8.80 -6.17
N ALA A 4 3.15 7.70 -5.91
CA ALA A 4 2.79 6.76 -4.87
C ALA A 4 4.05 6.22 -4.19
N TYR A 5 3.95 6.00 -2.89
CA TYR A 5 4.98 5.36 -2.07
C TYR A 5 4.37 4.13 -1.42
N MET A 6 5.12 3.03 -1.42
CA MET A 6 4.76 1.81 -0.73
C MET A 6 5.78 1.56 0.38
N LEU A 7 5.29 1.35 1.59
CA LEU A 7 6.07 0.94 2.73
C LEU A 7 5.70 -0.51 3.06
N VAL A 8 6.71 -1.36 3.29
CA VAL A 8 6.53 -2.72 3.77
C VAL A 8 7.44 -2.89 4.99
N VAL A 9 6.90 -3.42 6.07
CA VAL A 9 7.62 -3.61 7.35
C VAL A 9 7.34 -4.99 7.91
N GLU A 10 8.35 -5.54 8.58
CA GLU A 10 8.16 -6.69 9.47
C GLU A 10 7.38 -6.26 10.72
N SER A 11 6.63 -7.19 11.30
CA SER A 11 5.84 -6.95 12.51
C SER A 11 5.83 -8.20 13.36
N ASP A 12 6.28 -8.06 14.62
CA ASP A 12 6.29 -9.16 15.60
C ASP A 12 4.88 -9.69 15.91
N ASP A 13 3.85 -8.88 15.67
CA ASP A 13 2.45 -9.17 15.98
C ASP A 13 1.69 -9.83 14.82
N SER A 14 2.36 -10.15 13.71
CA SER A 14 1.72 -10.65 12.48
C SER A 14 2.57 -11.72 11.80
N GLU A 15 1.93 -12.81 11.34
CA GLU A 15 2.57 -13.83 10.50
C GLU A 15 2.92 -13.32 9.08
N ARG A 16 2.58 -12.06 8.77
CA ARG A 16 2.75 -11.43 7.46
C ARG A 16 3.28 -10.00 7.61
N PRO A 17 4.08 -9.51 6.65
CA PRO A 17 4.54 -8.13 6.69
C PRO A 17 3.35 -7.17 6.62
N GLN A 18 3.44 -6.08 7.38
CA GLN A 18 2.49 -4.98 7.26
C GLN A 18 2.91 -4.08 6.10
N TRP A 19 1.94 -3.53 5.39
CA TRP A 19 2.21 -2.65 4.26
C TRP A 19 1.23 -1.49 4.18
N GLU A 20 1.72 -0.36 3.66
CA GLU A 20 0.95 0.86 3.48
C GLU A 20 1.26 1.49 2.12
N VAL A 21 0.26 2.09 1.48
CA VAL A 21 0.42 2.90 0.28
C VAL A 21 -0.05 4.32 0.54
N LEU A 22 0.87 5.27 0.31
CA LEU A 22 0.58 6.69 0.26
C LEU A 22 0.51 7.12 -1.21
N ALA A 23 -0.70 7.41 -1.70
CA ALA A 23 -0.95 7.82 -3.07
C ALA A 23 -1.37 9.29 -3.14
N TYR A 24 -0.76 10.03 -4.08
CA TYR A 24 -1.14 11.39 -4.43
C TYR A 24 -1.87 11.38 -5.78
N ALA A 25 -3.15 11.67 -5.78
CA ALA A 25 -3.99 11.72 -6.98
C ALA A 25 -3.91 13.10 -7.68
N LEU A 26 -4.35 13.13 -8.94
CA LEU A 26 -4.53 14.40 -9.68
C LEU A 26 -5.88 15.03 -9.32
N ASP A 27 -6.90 14.19 -9.22
CA ASP A 27 -8.18 14.54 -8.61
C ASP A 27 -8.00 14.68 -7.09
N ARG A 28 -8.63 15.70 -6.51
CA ARG A 28 -8.58 15.98 -5.07
C ARG A 28 -9.82 15.47 -4.34
N ALA A 29 -10.82 14.97 -5.07
CA ALA A 29 -11.99 14.35 -4.48
C ALA A 29 -11.58 13.20 -3.54
N PRO A 30 -12.15 13.14 -2.33
CA PRO A 30 -11.86 12.05 -1.42
C PRO A 30 -12.39 10.73 -1.99
N PHE A 31 -11.65 9.66 -1.77
CA PHE A 31 -12.15 8.32 -2.07
C PHE A 31 -13.12 7.88 -0.97
N GLU A 32 -14.04 6.99 -1.35
CA GLU A 32 -14.96 6.36 -0.42
C GLU A 32 -14.19 5.57 0.66
N GLN A 33 -14.60 5.71 1.92
CA GLN A 33 -13.99 5.03 3.06
C GLN A 33 -14.40 3.55 3.09
N LYS A 34 -13.63 2.70 2.42
CA LYS A 34 -13.83 1.25 2.35
C LYS A 34 -12.52 0.52 2.07
N VAL A 35 -12.61 -0.81 1.94
CA VAL A 35 -11.53 -1.61 1.39
C VAL A 35 -11.49 -1.43 -0.13
N HIS A 36 -10.29 -1.15 -0.64
CA HIS A 36 -10.00 -1.03 -2.06
C HIS A 36 -8.95 -2.05 -2.43
N ARG A 37 -9.06 -2.59 -3.65
CA ARG A 37 -7.94 -3.28 -4.25
C ARG A 37 -6.91 -2.26 -4.69
N VAL A 38 -5.66 -2.47 -4.29
CA VAL A 38 -4.51 -1.63 -4.62
C VAL A 38 -3.60 -2.42 -5.54
N ASP A 39 -3.38 -1.89 -6.74
CA ASP A 39 -2.43 -2.40 -7.73
C ASP A 39 -1.35 -1.33 -7.93
N VAL A 40 -0.09 -1.65 -7.65
CA VAL A 40 1.04 -0.72 -7.73
C VAL A 40 2.11 -1.31 -8.63
N THR A 41 2.60 -0.50 -9.58
CA THR A 41 3.82 -0.79 -10.33
C THR A 41 4.90 0.19 -9.90
N THR A 42 6.04 -0.30 -9.42
CA THR A 42 7.16 0.55 -9.01
C THR A 42 7.94 1.06 -10.22
N LEU A 43 8.82 2.03 -9.98
CA LEU A 43 9.64 2.65 -11.04
C LEU A 43 10.63 1.66 -11.68
N ASP A 44 11.04 0.62 -10.97
CA ASP A 44 11.86 -0.50 -11.46
C ASP A 44 11.02 -1.63 -12.10
N GLY A 45 9.70 -1.45 -12.23
CA GLY A 45 8.81 -2.35 -12.97
C GLY A 45 8.26 -3.52 -12.17
N ARG A 46 8.47 -3.58 -10.85
CA ARG A 46 7.86 -4.61 -10.00
C ARG A 46 6.38 -4.32 -9.81
N TYR A 47 5.60 -5.39 -9.72
CA TYR A 47 4.16 -5.29 -9.58
C TYR A 47 3.71 -5.88 -8.25
N PHE A 48 2.96 -5.07 -7.51
CA PHE A 48 2.38 -5.43 -6.22
C PHE A 48 0.86 -5.32 -6.26
N ARG A 49 0.20 -6.22 -5.55
CA ARG A 49 -1.26 -6.23 -5.43
C ARG A 49 -1.70 -6.65 -4.04
N GLY A 50 -2.70 -5.96 -3.49
CA GLY A 50 -3.37 -6.42 -2.28
C GLY A 50 -4.66 -5.63 -2.00
N ASP A 51 -5.49 -6.16 -1.12
CA ASP A 51 -6.63 -5.42 -0.58
C ASP A 51 -6.17 -4.54 0.58
N ALA A 52 -6.62 -3.29 0.61
CA ALA A 52 -6.24 -2.33 1.63
C ALA A 52 -7.43 -1.47 2.07
N ALA A 53 -7.55 -1.26 3.38
CA ALA A 53 -8.49 -0.31 3.93
C ALA A 53 -7.97 1.11 3.69
N LEU A 54 -8.81 1.97 3.09
CA LEU A 54 -8.53 3.40 3.09
C LEU A 54 -8.58 3.89 4.54
N VAL A 55 -7.49 4.47 5.05
CA VAL A 55 -7.43 5.01 6.43
C VAL A 55 -7.57 6.53 6.44
N ARG A 56 -7.14 7.20 5.38
CA ARG A 56 -7.25 8.66 5.25
C ARG A 56 -7.32 9.07 3.78
N SER A 57 -8.15 10.06 3.47
CA SER A 57 -8.26 10.63 2.13
C SER A 57 -8.56 12.13 2.22
N VAL A 58 -7.57 12.98 2.01
CA VAL A 58 -7.68 14.43 2.17
C VAL A 58 -6.93 15.12 1.04
N GLU A 59 -7.60 16.02 0.32
CA GLU A 59 -7.01 16.87 -0.73
C GLU A 59 -6.17 16.13 -1.78
N GLY A 60 -6.62 14.94 -2.19
CA GLY A 60 -5.89 14.09 -3.16
C GLY A 60 -4.72 13.31 -2.57
N ALA A 61 -4.48 13.36 -1.27
CA ALA A 61 -3.59 12.45 -0.56
C ALA A 61 -4.40 11.30 0.08
N HIS A 62 -4.05 10.06 -0.26
CA HIS A 62 -4.76 8.87 0.15
C HIS A 62 -3.81 7.89 0.81
N VAL A 63 -4.17 7.41 2.00
CA VAL A 63 -3.41 6.43 2.75
C VAL A 63 -4.22 5.14 2.80
N PHE A 64 -3.62 4.05 2.34
CA PHE A 64 -4.20 2.72 2.32
C PHE A 64 -3.36 1.80 3.19
N ARG A 65 -3.98 1.16 4.19
CA ARG A 65 -3.32 0.14 5.01
C ARG A 65 -3.71 -1.24 4.54
N GLY A 66 -2.73 -2.10 4.32
CA GLY A 66 -2.94 -3.48 3.92
C GLY A 66 -3.92 -4.20 4.83
N ALA A 67 -4.91 -4.86 4.22
CA ALA A 67 -5.92 -5.66 4.88
C ALA A 67 -5.72 -7.16 4.58
N GLY A 68 -4.46 -7.58 4.46
CA GLY A 68 -4.09 -8.95 4.10
C GLY A 68 -2.75 -9.03 3.39
N GLU A 69 -2.61 -10.06 2.57
CA GLU A 69 -1.40 -10.36 1.80
C GLU A 69 -1.05 -9.26 0.79
N LEU A 70 0.26 -9.04 0.61
CA LEU A 70 0.81 -8.24 -0.48
C LEU A 70 1.42 -9.19 -1.52
N ILE A 71 0.67 -9.45 -2.59
CA ILE A 71 1.11 -10.28 -3.70
C ILE A 71 2.24 -9.57 -4.43
N GLY A 72 3.31 -10.30 -4.75
CA GLY A 72 4.48 -9.80 -5.48
C GLY A 72 5.64 -9.30 -4.60
N PHE A 73 5.47 -9.37 -3.27
CA PHE A 73 6.53 -9.12 -2.31
C PHE A 73 7.09 -10.43 -1.76
N ASP A 74 8.40 -10.60 -1.80
CA ASP A 74 9.09 -11.71 -1.14
C ASP A 74 9.55 -11.25 0.25
N THR A 75 9.12 -11.95 1.30
CA THR A 75 9.49 -11.61 2.68
C THR A 75 10.99 -11.72 2.94
N ALA A 76 11.73 -12.50 2.14
CA ALA A 76 13.19 -12.55 2.21
C ALA A 76 13.86 -11.19 1.91
N GLU A 77 13.13 -10.25 1.30
CA GLU A 77 13.61 -8.89 1.00
C GLU A 77 13.69 -7.97 2.21
N LEU A 78 13.03 -8.32 3.32
CA LEU A 78 13.09 -7.52 4.56
C LEU A 78 14.43 -7.67 5.31
N GLY A 79 15.27 -8.63 4.91
CA GLY A 79 16.50 -8.98 5.61
C GLY A 79 16.23 -9.82 6.86
N ASP A 80 17.29 -10.41 7.43
CA ASP A 80 17.21 -10.92 8.81
C ASP A 80 17.18 -9.72 9.76
N PRO A 81 16.39 -9.77 10.85
CA PRO A 81 16.32 -8.71 11.86
C PRO A 81 17.66 -8.39 12.54
#